data_AF-A0A1W9GPZ3-F1
#
_entry.id   AF-A0A1W9GPZ3-F1
#
_cell.length_a   1.000
_cell.length_b   1.000
_cell.length_c   1.000
_cell.angle_alpha   90.00
_cell.angle_beta   90.00
_cell.angle_gamma   90.00
#
_symmetry.space_group_name_H-M   'P 1'
#
loop_
_entity.id
_entity.type
_entity.pdbx_description
1 polymer ?
#
loop_
_entity_poly.entity_id
_entity_poly.type
_entity_poly.pdbx_seq_one_letter_code
_entity_poly.pdbx_strand_id
1 'polypeptide(L)'
;MSATVDRPFVIHLWEDRTRGEQWVPSYDSKGLALLSDEFLCIASNNAVENGQRIFEFKAVTPGTHRLVFEKRMGWKFTAEDRRVFQIDAANPPGS
;
A
#
# COMPACT_ATOMS: atom_id res chain seq x y z
N MET A 1 -10.97 -1.77 7.29
CA MET A 1 -11.09 -2.54 6.03
C MET A 1 -11.15 -3.99 6.43
N SER A 2 -12.15 -4.73 5.97
CA SER A 2 -12.26 -6.16 6.30
C SER A 2 -11.37 -6.99 5.38
N ALA A 3 -10.69 -7.99 5.94
CA ALA A 3 -9.90 -8.96 5.19
C ALA A 3 -10.14 -10.38 5.74
N THR A 4 -9.75 -11.37 4.95
CA THR A 4 -9.70 -12.77 5.39
C THR A 4 -8.25 -13.20 5.40
N VAL A 5 -7.84 -13.94 6.44
CA VAL A 5 -6.49 -14.50 6.51
C VAL A 5 -6.18 -15.31 5.25
N ASP A 6 -4.98 -15.12 4.71
CA ASP A 6 -4.48 -15.69 3.45
C ASP A 6 -5.23 -15.32 2.17
N ARG A 7 -6.24 -14.45 2.22
CA ARG A 7 -6.85 -13.85 1.02
C ARG A 7 -6.15 -12.54 0.66
N PRO A 8 -5.70 -12.36 -0.60
CA PRO A 8 -5.13 -11.11 -1.04
C PRO A 8 -6.12 -9.94 -1.00
N PHE A 9 -5.62 -8.75 -0.71
CA PHE A 9 -6.31 -7.49 -0.83
C PHE A 9 -5.37 -6.42 -1.38
N VAL A 10 -5.92 -5.41 -2.06
CA VAL A 10 -5.13 -4.42 -2.81
C VAL A 10 -5.36 -3.01 -2.28
N ILE A 11 -4.28 -2.25 -2.17
CA ILE A 11 -4.28 -0.81 -1.89
C ILE A 11 -3.73 -0.06 -3.10
N HIS A 12 -4.49 0.90 -3.60
CA HIS A 12 -4.12 1.73 -4.74
C HIS A 12 -3.82 3.16 -4.30
N LEU A 13 -2.65 3.68 -4.63
CA LEU A 13 -2.22 5.03 -4.29
C LEU A 13 -1.62 5.74 -5.51
N TRP A 14 -1.98 7.01 -5.69
CA TRP A 14 -1.43 7.82 -6.78
C TRP A 14 -0.05 8.41 -6.43
N GLU A 15 0.87 8.35 -7.39
CA GLU A 15 2.20 8.95 -7.35
C GLU A 15 2.43 9.80 -8.59
N ASP A 16 2.90 11.03 -8.40
CA ASP A 16 3.56 11.82 -9.44
C ASP A 16 5.09 11.66 -9.29
N ARG A 17 5.67 10.71 -10.03
CA ARG A 17 7.10 10.39 -9.94
C ARG A 17 7.99 11.45 -10.57
N THR A 18 7.45 12.28 -11.47
CA THR A 18 8.17 13.46 -11.97
C THR A 18 8.50 14.45 -10.85
N ARG A 19 7.67 14.49 -9.80
CA ARG A 19 7.91 15.30 -8.58
C ARG A 19 8.73 14.57 -7.52
N GLY A 20 9.11 13.31 -7.79
CA GLY A 20 9.78 12.42 -6.86
C GLY A 20 8.86 11.86 -5.77
N GLU A 21 7.53 11.84 -5.99
CA GLU A 21 6.59 11.25 -5.04
C GLU A 21 6.74 9.73 -4.99
N GLN A 22 6.78 9.20 -3.77
CA GLN A 22 6.82 7.77 -3.54
C GLN A 22 6.08 7.40 -2.26
N TRP A 23 5.08 6.52 -2.34
CA TRP A 23 4.44 5.93 -1.17
C TRP A 23 5.28 4.79 -0.60
N VAL A 24 5.52 4.81 0.70
CA VAL A 24 6.28 3.76 1.39
C VAL A 24 5.39 3.11 2.44
N PRO A 25 5.11 1.80 2.36
CA PRO A 25 4.34 1.09 3.37
C PRO A 25 5.17 0.78 4.62
N SER A 26 4.50 0.81 5.78
CA SER A 26 5.01 0.35 7.07
C SER A 26 3.91 -0.43 7.78
N TYR A 27 4.24 -1.65 8.20
CA TYR A 27 3.33 -2.60 8.83
C TYR A 27 4.10 -3.62 9.66
N ASP A 28 3.43 -4.30 10.59
CA ASP A 28 4.00 -5.45 11.30
C ASP A 28 3.95 -6.70 10.39
N SER A 29 5.12 -7.24 10.05
CA SER A 29 5.25 -8.41 9.18
C SER A 29 4.73 -9.71 9.83
N LYS A 30 4.45 -9.72 11.13
CA LYS A 30 3.74 -10.83 11.80
C LYS A 30 2.24 -10.83 11.50
N GLY A 31 1.68 -9.67 11.15
CA GLY A 31 0.26 -9.46 10.89
C GLY A 31 -0.09 -9.43 9.41
N LEU A 32 0.75 -8.78 8.59
CA LEU A 32 0.54 -8.57 7.16
C LEU A 32 1.77 -9.00 6.36
N ALA A 33 1.56 -9.45 5.13
CA ALA A 33 2.61 -9.71 4.16
C ALA A 33 2.32 -8.99 2.85
N LEU A 34 3.31 -8.26 2.31
CA LEU A 34 3.27 -7.69 0.97
C LEU A 34 3.56 -8.80 -0.05
N LEU A 35 2.67 -8.98 -1.01
CA LEU A 35 2.75 -9.98 -2.07
C LEU A 35 3.31 -9.39 -3.37
N SER A 36 2.85 -8.20 -3.74
CA SER A 36 3.33 -7.47 -4.92
C SER A 36 3.28 -5.96 -4.72
N ASP A 37 4.15 -5.26 -5.44
CA ASP A 37 4.27 -3.79 -5.45
C ASP A 37 4.58 -3.36 -6.88
N GLU A 38 3.55 -2.88 -7.57
CA GLU A 38 3.61 -2.52 -8.97
C GLU A 38 3.30 -1.04 -9.17
N PHE A 39 3.87 -0.44 -10.21
CA PHE A 39 3.53 0.91 -10.62
C PHE A 39 3.01 0.92 -12.06
N LEU A 40 1.75 1.30 -12.20
CA LEU A 40 1.11 1.50 -13.49
C LEU A 40 1.14 2.98 -13.84
N CYS A 41 2.07 3.34 -14.72
CA CYS A 41 2.14 4.67 -15.31
C CYS A 41 0.91 4.90 -16.20
N ILE A 42 0.30 6.08 -16.10
CA ILE A 42 -0.71 6.50 -17.07
C ILE A 42 0.00 7.17 -18.22
N ALA A 43 -0.12 6.55 -19.39
CA ALA A 43 0.38 7.12 -20.63
C ALA A 43 -0.22 8.51 -20.85
N SER A 44 0.65 9.52 -20.86
CA SER A 44 0.34 10.90 -21.20
C SER A 44 1.27 11.34 -22.32
N ASN A 45 0.81 12.19 -23.23
CA ASN A 45 1.63 12.72 -24.33
C ASN A 45 2.71 13.73 -23.85
N ASN A 46 2.84 13.93 -22.54
CA ASN A 46 3.83 14.79 -21.90
C ASN A 46 4.80 13.92 -21.07
N ALA A 47 6.02 14.40 -20.82
CA ALA A 47 7.06 13.70 -20.03
C ALA A 47 6.74 13.57 -18.52
N VAL A 48 5.47 13.49 -18.16
CA VAL A 48 4.97 13.34 -16.80
C VAL A 48 4.80 11.85 -16.50
N GLU A 49 5.46 11.36 -15.47
CA GLU A 49 5.34 9.99 -14.96
C GLU A 49 4.37 9.97 -13.79
N ASN A 50 3.09 10.20 -14.08
CA ASN A 50 2.01 10.10 -13.11
C ASN A 50 1.36 8.71 -13.25
N GLY A 51 1.10 8.05 -12.13
CA GLY A 51 0.55 6.72 -12.16
C GLY A 51 0.04 6.24 -10.82
N GLN A 52 -0.49 5.04 -10.84
CA GLN A 52 -1.00 4.37 -9.66
C GLN A 52 -0.01 3.31 -9.22
N ARG A 53 0.41 3.39 -7.96
CA ARG A 53 1.11 2.31 -7.28
C ARG A 53 0.10 1.38 -6.64
N ILE A 54 0.29 0.09 -6.89
CA ILE A 54 -0.62 -0.99 -6.54
C ILE A 54 0.13 -1.90 -5.58
N PHE A 55 -0.32 -1.95 -4.34
CA PHE A 55 0.24 -2.83 -3.32
C PHE A 55 -0.73 -3.95 -3.03
N GLU A 56 -0.32 -5.19 -3.27
CA GLU A 56 -1.08 -6.37 -2.89
C GLU A 56 -0.56 -6.92 -1.57
N PHE A 57 -1.46 -7.13 -0.62
CA PHE A 57 -1.17 -7.68 0.69
C PHE A 57 -2.02 -8.89 0.97
N LYS A 58 -1.61 -9.68 1.97
CA LYS A 58 -2.50 -10.58 2.70
C LYS A 58 -2.35 -10.40 4.20
N ALA A 59 -3.42 -10.69 4.93
CA ALA A 59 -3.34 -10.86 6.38
C ALA A 59 -2.82 -12.26 6.68
N VAL A 60 -1.86 -12.37 7.61
CA VAL A 60 -1.19 -13.62 7.98
C VAL A 60 -1.77 -14.19 9.27
N THR A 61 -2.33 -13.33 10.12
CA THR A 61 -2.99 -13.72 11.38
C THR A 61 -4.33 -13.01 11.52
N PRO A 62 -5.32 -13.59 12.21
CA PRO A 62 -6.56 -12.90 12.52
C PRO A 62 -6.32 -11.76 13.52
N GLY A 63 -7.18 -10.75 13.49
CA GLY A 63 -7.11 -9.57 14.36
C GLY A 63 -7.04 -8.26 13.58
N THR A 64 -6.80 -7.18 14.32
CA THR A 64 -6.72 -5.83 13.77
C THR A 64 -5.27 -5.43 13.54
N HIS A 65 -4.91 -5.20 12.27
CA HIS A 65 -3.57 -4.84 11.84
C HIS A 65 -3.52 -3.41 11.33
N ARG A 66 -2.42 -2.69 11.63
CA ARG A 66 -2.22 -1.32 11.15
C ARG A 66 -1.27 -1.31 9.96
N LEU A 67 -1.74 -0.76 8.85
CA LEU A 67 -0.96 -0.50 7.65
C LEU A 67 -0.86 1.00 7.43
N VAL A 68 0.36 1.54 7.43
CA VAL A 68 0.63 2.96 7.26
C VAL A 68 1.37 3.16 5.94
N PHE A 69 0.96 4.16 5.17
CA PHE A 69 1.71 4.64 4.02
C PHE A 69 2.14 6.07 4.26
N GLU A 70 3.41 6.35 4.00
CA GLU A 70 3.96 7.70 4.01
C GLU A 70 4.34 8.09 2.59
N LYS A 71 3.84 9.22 2.09
CA LYS A 71 4.28 9.78 0.83
C LYS A 71 5.58 10.52 1.10
N ARG A 72 6.69 9.98 0.64
CA ARG A 72 8.01 10.59 0.73
C ARG A 72 8.34 11.26 -0.58
N MET A 73 9.12 12.33 -0.48
CA MET A 73 9.77 12.95 -1.64
C MET A 73 11.24 12.57 -1.58
N GLY A 74 11.82 12.11 -2.69
CA GLY A 74 13.25 11.71 -2.72
C GLY A 74 14.23 12.81 -2.28
N TRP A 75 13.77 14.06 -2.22
CA TRP A 75 14.53 15.26 -1.85
C TRP A 75 14.12 15.87 -0.49
N LYS A 76 13.18 15.27 0.25
CA LYS A 76 12.78 15.72 1.60
C LYS A 76 12.86 14.60 2.62
N PHE A 77 13.27 14.96 3.84
CA PHE A 77 13.30 14.03 4.98
C PHE A 77 11.92 13.77 5.61
N THR A 78 10.95 14.69 5.44
CA THR A 78 9.60 14.56 6.02
C THR A 78 8.60 14.05 4.98
N ALA A 79 7.70 13.16 5.40
CA ALA A 79 6.57 12.74 4.57
C ALA A 79 5.64 13.93 4.27
N GLU A 80 5.19 14.06 3.02
CA GLU A 80 4.23 15.10 2.62
C GLU A 80 2.78 14.69 2.92
N ASP A 81 2.51 13.39 2.92
CA ASP A 81 1.18 12.85 3.21
C ASP A 81 1.30 11.51 3.95
N ARG A 82 0.26 11.15 4.69
CA ARG A 82 0.17 9.90 5.44
C ARG A 82 -1.22 9.31 5.34
N ARG A 83 -1.30 8.05 4.92
CA ARG A 83 -2.52 7.25 4.92
C ARG A 83 -2.42 6.11 5.92
N VAL A 84 -3.47 5.89 6.68
CA VAL A 84 -3.53 4.82 7.69
C VAL A 84 -4.73 3.95 7.39
N PHE A 85 -4.49 2.67 7.24
CA PHE A 85 -5.51 1.64 7.07
C PHE A 85 -5.50 0.73 8.29
N GLN A 86 -6.68 0.54 8.87
CA GLN A 86 -6.93 -0.52 9.83
C GLN A 86 -7.48 -1.73 9.07
N ILE A 87 -6.81 -2.87 9.16
CA ILE A 87 -7.17 -4.13 8.50
C ILE A 87 -7.72 -5.07 9.56
N ASP A 88 -9.03 -5.32 9.52
CA ASP A 88 -9.71 -6.24 10.43
C ASP A 88 -9.79 -7.61 9.72
N ALA A 89 -8.87 -8.50 10.09
CA ALA A 89 -8.70 -9.81 9.47
C ALA A 89 -9.42 -10.91 10.26
N ALA A 90 -10.33 -11.63 9.61
CA ALA A 90 -10.98 -12.81 10.16
C ALA A 90 -10.38 -14.10 9.57
N ASN A 91 -10.48 -15.21 10.31
CA ASN A 91 -10.16 -16.52 9.76
C ASN A 91 -11.08 -16.85 8.58
N PRO A 92 -10.59 -17.60 7.58
CA PRO A 92 -11.46 -18.11 6.54
C PRO A 92 -12.54 -19.03 7.14
N PRO A 93 -13.76 -19.01 6.56
CA PRO A 93 -14.82 -19.90 7.02
C PRO A 93 -14.37 -21.36 6.92
N GLY A 94 -14.47 -22.10 8.03
CA GLY A 94 -14.07 -23.51 8.12
C GLY A 94 -12.66 -23.80 8.64
N SER A 95 -12.00 -22.82 9.28
CA SER A 95 -10.70 -22.99 9.98
C SER A 95 -10.85 -23.66 11.35
#